data_AF-A0A9N7R8A9-F1
#
_entry.id   AF-A0A9N7R8A9-F1
#
_cell.length_a   1.000
_cell.length_b   1.000
_cell.length_c   1.000
_cell.angle_alpha   90.00
_cell.angle_beta   90.00
_cell.angle_gamma   90.00
#
_symmetry.space_group_name_H-M   'P 1'
#
loop_
_entity.id
_entity.type
_entity.pdbx_description
1 polymer ?
#
loop_
_entity_poly.entity_id
_entity_poly.type
_entity_poly.pdbx_seq_one_letter_code
_entity_poly.pdbx_strand_id
1 'polypeptide(L)'
;MILSGTFFSAFWLQNAPYLCKKDGITLQCPHVKESQSLWENPYSATTSWKPCAERREGIISDLPAENETNGYIFIHAEGGLNQQRIAICNAVAVAKIMNATLILPVLKQDQIWKDQTKFEDIFDVDHFIDYLKDDVRIVRDIPEWFTDKTELFSSIRRTVKNIPKYAPAQFYIDNVLPRIKEKKIMALKPFVDRLGYDNVPQEINRLRCRVNYHALKFLPEIENMADLLVSRMRNRTGSSNPFM
;
A
#
# COMPACT_ATOMS: atom_id res chain seq x y z
N MET A 1 0.99 36.87 -52.93
CA MET A 1 -0.31 36.25 -52.57
C MET A 1 -0.01 35.22 -51.49
N ILE A 2 -0.02 35.61 -50.21
CA ILE A 2 -1.18 35.61 -49.27
C ILE A 2 -1.65 34.18 -48.95
N LEU A 3 -1.36 33.75 -47.70
CA LEU A 3 -2.15 33.04 -46.65
C LEU A 3 -3.05 31.86 -47.07
N SER A 4 -3.31 30.78 -46.33
CA SER A 4 -3.35 30.42 -44.89
C SER A 4 -3.56 28.87 -44.86
N GLY A 5 -3.08 28.06 -43.90
CA GLY A 5 -3.35 28.11 -42.46
C GLY A 5 -4.69 27.43 -42.13
N THR A 6 -4.73 26.09 -42.08
CA THR A 6 -5.93 25.31 -41.72
C THR A 6 -6.18 25.30 -40.21
N PHE A 7 -7.41 25.66 -39.86
CA PHE A 7 -7.96 25.76 -38.51
C PHE A 7 -8.06 24.39 -37.82
N PHE A 8 -7.46 24.24 -36.64
CA PHE A 8 -7.89 23.23 -35.67
C PHE A 8 -9.03 23.80 -34.83
N SER A 9 -10.16 23.09 -34.87
CA SER A 9 -11.42 23.38 -34.21
C SER A 9 -11.28 23.43 -32.68
N ALA A 10 -11.61 24.59 -32.10
CA ALA A 10 -11.62 24.88 -30.67
C ALA A 10 -12.99 24.59 -30.00
N PHE A 11 -13.57 23.39 -30.23
CA PHE A 11 -14.94 23.09 -29.79
C PHE A 11 -15.07 22.29 -28.48
N TRP A 12 -13.99 22.08 -27.71
CA TRP A 12 -14.03 21.28 -26.48
C TRP A 12 -13.82 22.03 -25.15
N LEU A 13 -13.80 23.37 -25.17
CA LEU A 13 -13.54 24.18 -23.96
C LEU A 13 -14.78 24.85 -23.35
N GLN A 14 -15.98 24.67 -23.92
CA GLN A 14 -17.10 25.55 -23.59
C GLN A 14 -18.01 25.09 -22.44
N ASN A 15 -17.79 23.91 -21.85
CA ASN A 15 -18.64 23.39 -20.76
C ASN A 15 -17.84 22.83 -19.58
N ALA A 16 -16.96 23.63 -18.99
CA ALA A 16 -16.40 23.35 -17.66
C ALA A 16 -16.92 24.42 -16.67
N PRO A 17 -17.89 24.09 -15.80
CA PRO A 17 -18.60 25.05 -14.94
C PRO A 17 -17.74 25.68 -13.82
N TYR A 18 -16.46 25.31 -13.74
CA TYR A 18 -15.51 25.70 -12.69
C TYR A 18 -14.33 26.56 -13.22
N LEU A 19 -14.30 26.91 -14.51
CA LEU A 19 -13.19 27.68 -15.09
C LEU A 19 -13.47 29.19 -15.06
N CYS A 20 -12.55 29.94 -14.47
CA CYS A 20 -12.53 31.39 -14.52
C CYS A 20 -12.27 31.89 -15.95
N LYS A 21 -13.03 32.89 -16.39
CA LYS A 21 -12.78 33.58 -17.66
C LYS A 21 -11.85 34.75 -17.43
N LYS A 22 -10.82 34.89 -18.26
CA LYS A 22 -9.91 36.02 -18.25
C LYS A 22 -10.50 37.15 -19.09
N ASP A 23 -10.69 38.31 -18.48
CA ASP A 23 -11.12 39.56 -19.15
C ASP A 23 -10.08 40.66 -18.87
N GLY A 24 -9.23 40.91 -19.87
CA GLY A 24 -8.04 41.75 -19.72
C GLY A 24 -7.06 41.20 -18.68
N ILE A 25 -6.75 42.00 -17.66
CA ILE A 25 -5.93 41.61 -16.49
C ILE A 25 -6.76 41.03 -15.34
N THR A 26 -8.08 41.01 -15.47
CA THR A 26 -9.00 40.59 -14.41
C THR A 26 -9.51 39.18 -14.68
N LEU A 27 -9.56 38.32 -13.66
CA LEU A 27 -10.16 36.99 -13.76
C LEU A 27 -11.58 37.04 -13.20
N GLN A 28 -12.58 36.79 -14.05
CA GLN A 28 -13.97 36.61 -13.64
C GLN A 28 -14.26 35.13 -13.46
N CYS A 29 -14.33 34.69 -12.21
CA CYS A 29 -14.72 33.34 -11.83
C CYS A 29 -16.22 33.29 -11.54
N PRO A 30 -16.96 32.25 -12.01
CA PRO A 30 -18.33 32.05 -11.56
C PRO A 30 -18.35 31.88 -10.04
N HIS A 31 -19.34 32.49 -9.37
CA HIS A 31 -19.49 32.39 -7.92
C HIS A 31 -19.94 30.97 -7.58
N VAL A 32 -18.98 30.09 -7.32
CA VAL A 32 -19.28 28.76 -6.78
C VAL A 32 -19.75 29.00 -5.35
N LYS A 33 -20.88 28.42 -4.99
CA LYS A 33 -21.33 28.39 -3.59
C LYS A 33 -20.30 27.53 -2.85
N GLU A 34 -19.34 28.16 -2.19
CA GLU A 34 -18.43 27.43 -1.30
C GLU A 34 -19.30 26.63 -0.32
N SER A 35 -19.00 25.35 -0.15
CA SER A 35 -19.65 24.55 0.88
C SER A 35 -19.41 25.24 2.22
N GLN A 36 -20.38 25.16 3.14
CA GLN A 36 -20.28 25.81 4.45
C GLN A 36 -19.05 25.35 5.25
N SER A 37 -18.44 24.23 4.86
CA SER A 37 -17.12 23.81 5.30
C SER A 37 -16.35 23.13 4.17
N LEU A 38 -15.04 23.42 4.07
CA LEU A 38 -14.08 22.66 3.24
C LEU A 38 -13.88 21.22 3.74
N TRP A 39 -14.30 20.94 4.97
CA TRP A 39 -14.15 19.67 5.67
C TRP A 39 -15.48 18.91 5.83
N GLU A 40 -16.58 19.44 5.28
CA GLU A 40 -17.83 18.71 5.24
C GLU A 40 -17.69 17.53 4.28
N ASN A 41 -17.84 16.32 4.82
CA ASN A 41 -17.93 15.12 4.02
C ASN A 41 -19.14 15.27 3.07
N PRO A 42 -18.96 15.22 1.74
CA PRO A 42 -20.08 15.26 0.81
C PRO A 42 -20.86 13.95 0.94
N TYR A 43 -21.77 13.93 1.92
CA TYR A 43 -22.56 12.77 2.35
C TYR A 43 -23.22 12.02 1.18
N SER A 44 -23.54 12.72 0.08
CA SER A 44 -24.17 12.16 -1.11
C SER A 44 -23.24 11.34 -2.02
N ALA A 45 -21.93 11.65 -2.06
CA ALA A 45 -20.97 10.89 -2.86
C ALA A 45 -20.45 9.66 -2.08
N THR A 46 -20.25 9.81 -0.78
CA THR A 46 -19.67 8.78 0.11
C THR A 46 -20.65 7.69 0.50
N THR A 47 -21.97 7.90 0.40
CA THR A 47 -22.98 6.84 0.63
C THR A 47 -22.89 5.69 -0.37
N SER A 48 -22.33 5.94 -1.56
CA SER A 48 -22.14 4.91 -2.60
C SER A 48 -20.85 4.11 -2.42
N TRP A 49 -19.92 4.59 -1.59
CA TRP A 49 -18.63 3.96 -1.41
C TRP A 49 -18.78 2.73 -0.53
N LYS A 50 -18.33 1.59 -1.07
CA LYS A 50 -18.26 0.34 -0.31
C LYS A 50 -16.84 0.10 0.14
N PRO A 51 -16.62 -0.42 1.36
CA PRO A 51 -15.29 -0.80 1.80
C PRO A 51 -14.65 -1.78 0.81
N CYS A 52 -13.45 -1.48 0.31
CA CYS A 52 -12.67 -2.40 -0.52
C CYS A 52 -12.01 -3.54 0.28
N ALA A 53 -12.26 -3.57 1.59
CA ALA A 53 -11.55 -4.39 2.55
C ALA A 53 -12.43 -5.46 3.23
N GLU A 54 -13.70 -5.60 2.83
CA GLU A 54 -14.54 -6.69 3.31
C GLU A 54 -14.03 -8.05 2.82
N ARG A 55 -13.95 -9.02 3.73
CA ARG A 55 -13.63 -10.40 3.38
C ARG A 55 -14.86 -11.02 2.75
N ARG A 56 -14.70 -11.69 1.61
CA ARG A 56 -15.80 -12.49 1.03
C ARG A 56 -15.97 -13.74 1.88
N GLU A 57 -17.12 -13.85 2.54
CA GLU A 57 -17.50 -15.06 3.26
C GLU A 57 -17.69 -16.23 2.28
N GLY A 58 -17.21 -17.41 2.64
CA GLY A 58 -17.42 -18.65 1.86
C GLY A 58 -16.39 -18.95 0.76
N ILE A 59 -15.31 -18.16 0.63
CA ILE A 59 -14.17 -18.56 -0.21
C ILE A 59 -13.33 -19.59 0.56
N ILE A 60 -13.22 -20.81 0.02
CA ILE A 60 -12.31 -21.82 0.54
C ILE A 60 -10.88 -21.31 0.37
N SER A 61 -10.09 -21.37 1.44
CA SER A 61 -8.69 -20.97 1.41
C SER A 61 -7.88 -21.95 0.58
N ASP A 62 -7.53 -21.58 -0.65
CA ASP A 62 -6.61 -22.35 -1.51
C ASP A 62 -5.14 -22.13 -1.08
N LEU A 63 -4.87 -22.16 0.22
CA LEU A 63 -3.52 -22.00 0.72
C LEU A 63 -2.74 -23.31 0.60
N PRO A 64 -1.58 -23.32 -0.08
CA PRO A 64 -0.73 -24.50 -0.15
C PRO A 64 -0.25 -24.88 1.26
N ALA A 65 -0.06 -26.17 1.51
CA ALA A 65 0.62 -26.63 2.73
C ALA A 65 2.06 -26.08 2.81
N GLU A 66 2.71 -26.11 3.98
CA GLU A 66 4.04 -25.49 4.17
C GLU A 66 5.08 -26.04 3.18
N ASN A 67 5.06 -27.36 3.01
CA ASN A 67 5.88 -28.12 2.07
C ASN A 67 5.55 -27.87 0.58
N GLU A 68 4.42 -27.24 0.27
CA GLU A 68 3.95 -26.96 -1.10
C GLU A 68 4.18 -25.51 -1.53
N THR A 69 4.64 -24.65 -0.61
CA THR A 69 4.96 -23.25 -0.96
C THR A 69 6.12 -23.18 -1.95
N ASN A 70 6.08 -22.20 -2.86
CA ASN A 70 7.13 -22.06 -3.87
C ASN A 70 8.48 -21.59 -3.29
N GLY A 71 8.49 -21.15 -2.02
CA GLY A 71 9.65 -20.69 -1.27
C GLY A 71 9.29 -19.51 -0.37
N TYR A 72 10.31 -18.79 0.09
CA TYR A 72 10.22 -17.69 1.05
C TYR A 72 10.68 -16.39 0.40
N ILE A 73 9.97 -15.31 0.70
CA ILE A 73 10.40 -13.96 0.36
C ILE A 73 10.44 -13.08 1.60
N PHE A 74 11.33 -12.11 1.58
CA PHE A 74 11.32 -11.01 2.53
C PHE A 74 11.71 -9.72 1.82
N ILE A 75 11.28 -8.61 2.39
CA ILE A 75 11.50 -7.28 1.82
C ILE A 75 12.19 -6.39 2.84
N HIS A 76 12.91 -5.40 2.34
CA HIS A 76 13.27 -4.24 3.15
C HIS A 76 12.34 -3.10 2.75
N ALA A 77 11.48 -2.69 3.69
CA ALA A 77 10.60 -1.56 3.50
C ALA A 77 11.42 -0.29 3.72
N GLU A 78 11.53 0.54 2.68
CA GLU A 78 12.33 1.77 2.69
C GLU A 78 11.43 3.01 2.60
N GLY A 79 11.96 4.16 3.04
CA GLY A 79 11.23 5.43 3.07
C GLY A 79 10.47 5.63 4.39
N GLY A 80 9.58 6.62 4.42
CA GLY A 80 8.78 6.95 5.60
C GLY A 80 7.72 5.90 5.91
N LEU A 81 7.18 5.91 7.15
CA LEU A 81 6.23 4.89 7.62
C LEU A 81 5.05 4.63 6.65
N ASN A 82 4.51 5.68 6.02
CA ASN A 82 3.43 5.53 5.06
C ASN A 82 3.86 4.81 3.76
N GLN A 83 5.09 5.05 3.29
CA GLN A 83 5.67 4.33 2.16
C GLN A 83 5.99 2.89 2.54
N GLN A 84 6.49 2.66 3.76
CA GLN A 84 6.74 1.33 4.29
C GLN A 84 5.45 0.51 4.38
N ARG A 85 4.34 1.09 4.87
CA ARG A 85 3.02 0.46 4.88
C ARG A 85 2.59 -0.01 3.49
N ILE A 86 2.75 0.83 2.47
CA ILE A 86 2.45 0.46 1.08
C ILE A 86 3.35 -0.69 0.61
N ALA A 87 4.64 -0.64 0.93
CA ALA A 87 5.58 -1.72 0.60
C ALA A 87 5.19 -3.05 1.24
N ILE A 88 4.77 -3.05 2.51
CA ILE A 88 4.31 -4.25 3.23
C ILE A 88 3.04 -4.81 2.58
N CYS A 89 2.07 -3.95 2.25
CA CYS A 89 0.84 -4.37 1.55
C CYS A 89 1.17 -5.03 0.19
N ASN A 90 2.13 -4.46 -0.54
CA ASN A 90 2.60 -5.03 -1.80
C ASN A 90 3.34 -6.36 -1.60
N ALA A 91 4.08 -6.52 -0.49
CA ALA A 91 4.80 -7.75 -0.19
C ALA A 91 3.84 -8.91 0.08
N VAL A 92 2.77 -8.69 0.86
CA VAL A 92 1.69 -9.68 1.06
C VAL A 92 1.04 -10.05 -0.27
N ALA A 93 0.70 -9.06 -1.10
CA ALA A 93 0.12 -9.30 -2.42
C ALA A 93 1.04 -10.12 -3.34
N VAL A 94 2.33 -9.80 -3.37
CA VAL A 94 3.34 -10.52 -4.15
C VAL A 94 3.54 -11.95 -3.64
N ALA A 95 3.54 -12.15 -2.33
CA ALA A 95 3.57 -13.48 -1.72
C ALA A 95 2.36 -14.32 -2.15
N LYS A 96 1.15 -13.72 -2.17
CA LYS A 96 -0.06 -14.37 -2.68
C LYS A 96 0.05 -14.73 -4.16
N ILE A 97 0.46 -13.77 -5.00
CA ILE A 97 0.61 -13.98 -6.46
C ILE A 97 1.52 -15.18 -6.75
N MET A 98 2.62 -15.31 -5.99
CA MET A 98 3.62 -16.34 -6.21
C MET A 98 3.40 -17.61 -5.39
N ASN A 99 2.32 -17.73 -4.59
CA ASN A 99 2.13 -18.80 -3.62
C ASN A 99 3.40 -19.06 -2.76
N ALA A 100 4.00 -17.98 -2.28
CA ALA A 100 5.21 -17.98 -1.46
C ALA A 100 4.89 -17.64 -0.01
N THR A 101 5.74 -18.09 0.91
CA THR A 101 5.71 -17.69 2.32
C THR A 101 6.37 -16.33 2.47
N LEU A 102 5.72 -15.40 3.16
CA LEU A 102 6.30 -14.11 3.51
C LEU A 102 6.99 -14.22 4.88
N ILE A 103 8.28 -13.90 4.94
CA ILE A 103 8.96 -13.63 6.22
C ILE A 103 8.67 -12.16 6.57
N LEU A 104 8.50 -11.86 7.85
CA LEU A 104 8.17 -10.51 8.31
C LEU A 104 9.06 -9.43 7.65
N PRO A 105 8.46 -8.34 7.16
CA PRO A 105 9.20 -7.23 6.56
C PRO A 105 10.21 -6.61 7.53
N VAL A 106 11.39 -6.29 7.02
CA VAL A 106 12.38 -5.50 7.78
C VAL A 106 12.15 -4.03 7.46
N LEU A 107 11.87 -3.22 8.47
CA LEU A 107 11.83 -1.77 8.32
C LEU A 107 13.27 -1.25 8.22
N LYS A 108 13.61 -0.65 7.08
CA LYS A 108 14.96 -0.12 6.90
C LYS A 108 15.05 1.21 7.62
N GLN A 109 16.09 1.35 8.45
CA GLN A 109 16.45 2.62 9.06
C GLN A 109 16.64 3.69 7.99
N ASP A 110 15.86 4.77 8.12
CA ASP A 110 16.03 5.96 7.30
C ASP A 110 17.26 6.73 7.80
N GLN A 111 18.09 7.21 6.88
CA GLN A 111 19.33 7.93 7.21
C GLN A 111 19.06 9.28 7.89
N ILE A 112 17.86 9.85 7.71
CA ILE A 112 17.45 11.14 8.25
C ILE A 112 16.99 10.97 9.70
N TRP A 113 16.08 10.04 9.94
CA TRP A 113 15.42 9.88 11.24
C TRP A 113 16.23 9.01 12.22
N LYS A 114 17.18 8.21 11.72
CA LYS A 114 17.98 7.24 12.48
C LYS A 114 17.13 6.31 13.35
N ASP A 115 15.89 6.09 12.95
CA ASP A 115 14.92 5.30 13.69
C ASP A 115 15.34 3.82 13.74
N GLN A 116 15.42 3.25 14.93
CA GLN A 116 15.75 1.84 15.17
C GLN A 116 14.52 0.97 15.40
N THR A 117 13.33 1.58 15.35
CA THR A 117 12.05 0.90 15.57
C THR A 117 11.86 -0.20 14.53
N LYS A 118 11.57 -1.41 15.01
CA LYS A 118 11.33 -2.59 14.18
C LYS A 118 9.86 -2.72 13.83
N PHE A 119 9.54 -3.73 13.03
CA PHE A 119 8.15 -4.00 12.64
C PHE A 119 7.29 -4.31 13.87
N GLU A 120 7.81 -5.15 14.77
CA GLU A 120 7.16 -5.59 16.00
C GLU A 120 7.02 -4.49 17.07
N ASP A 121 7.79 -3.41 16.97
CA ASP A 121 7.70 -2.27 17.87
C ASP A 121 6.57 -1.30 17.48
N ILE A 122 5.99 -1.47 16.28
CA ILE A 122 4.93 -0.60 15.73
C ILE A 122 3.63 -1.37 15.54
N PHE A 123 3.69 -2.57 14.96
CA PHE A 123 2.53 -3.33 14.55
C PHE A 123 2.33 -4.57 15.41
N ASP A 124 1.07 -4.91 15.67
CA ASP A 124 0.69 -6.16 16.31
C ASP A 124 0.95 -7.34 15.36
N VAL A 125 2.07 -8.03 15.59
CA VAL A 125 2.55 -9.12 14.74
C VAL A 125 1.63 -10.34 14.81
N ASP A 126 1.10 -10.66 15.98
CA ASP A 126 0.21 -11.80 16.16
C ASP A 126 -1.10 -11.59 15.41
N HIS A 127 -1.69 -10.40 15.56
CA HIS A 127 -2.86 -10.01 14.78
C HIS A 127 -2.58 -10.01 13.28
N PHE A 128 -1.43 -9.48 12.84
CA PHE A 128 -1.06 -9.45 11.42
C PHE A 128 -0.98 -10.87 10.81
N ILE A 129 -0.37 -11.82 11.52
CA ILE A 129 -0.25 -13.21 11.07
C ILE A 129 -1.61 -13.92 11.11
N ASP A 130 -2.36 -13.81 12.20
CA ASP A 130 -3.66 -14.48 12.35
C ASP A 130 -4.70 -13.97 11.36
N TYR A 131 -4.77 -12.64 11.15
CA TYR A 131 -5.72 -12.03 10.24
C TYR A 131 -5.50 -12.47 8.77
N LEU A 132 -4.24 -12.73 8.38
CA LEU A 132 -3.85 -13.11 7.02
C LEU A 132 -3.68 -14.61 6.83
N LYS A 133 -3.93 -15.43 7.86
CA LYS A 133 -3.62 -16.87 7.87
C LYS A 133 -4.28 -17.67 6.76
N ASP A 134 -5.43 -17.24 6.24
CA ASP A 134 -6.14 -17.91 5.14
C ASP A 134 -5.85 -17.27 3.77
N ASP A 135 -5.10 -16.16 3.74
CA ASP A 135 -4.70 -15.47 2.52
C ASP A 135 -3.27 -15.82 2.12
N VAL A 136 -2.30 -15.67 3.02
CA VAL A 136 -0.87 -15.86 2.78
C VAL A 136 -0.22 -16.46 4.02
N ARG A 137 0.69 -17.43 3.84
CA ARG A 137 1.50 -17.92 4.96
C ARG A 137 2.57 -16.89 5.33
N ILE A 138 2.61 -16.51 6.60
CA ILE A 138 3.56 -15.53 7.14
C ILE A 138 4.33 -16.18 8.29
N VAL A 139 5.65 -16.00 8.29
CA VAL A 139 6.55 -16.48 9.36
C VAL A 139 7.33 -15.30 9.96
N ARG A 140 7.65 -15.42 11.25
CA ARG A 140 8.29 -14.34 12.02
C ARG A 140 9.74 -14.08 11.61
N ASP A 141 10.49 -15.14 11.37
CA ASP A 141 11.91 -15.07 11.04
C ASP A 141 12.27 -16.09 9.96
N ILE A 142 13.48 -15.97 9.44
CA ILE A 142 14.10 -16.90 8.52
C ILE A 142 14.08 -18.31 9.16
N PRO A 143 13.54 -19.32 8.45
CA PRO A 143 13.45 -20.68 8.96
C PRO A 143 14.79 -21.24 9.45
N GLU A 144 14.76 -22.02 10.52
CA GLU A 144 15.96 -22.53 11.20
C GLU A 144 16.83 -23.45 10.33
N TRP A 145 16.21 -24.18 9.39
CA TRP A 145 16.94 -25.03 8.45
C TRP A 145 17.86 -24.22 7.51
N PHE A 146 17.65 -22.92 7.40
CA PHE A 146 18.48 -22.04 6.60
C PHE A 146 19.67 -21.53 7.43
N THR A 147 20.80 -22.22 7.29
CA THR A 147 22.01 -22.02 8.11
C THR A 147 22.75 -20.71 7.82
N ASP A 148 22.57 -20.09 6.65
CA ASP A 148 23.35 -18.92 6.22
C ASP A 148 22.56 -17.61 6.28
N LYS A 149 21.98 -17.31 7.46
CA LYS A 149 21.22 -16.08 7.70
C LYS A 149 22.04 -14.83 7.38
N THR A 150 23.35 -14.83 7.66
CA THR A 150 24.28 -13.73 7.39
C THR A 150 24.50 -13.49 5.89
N GLU A 151 24.61 -14.54 5.08
CA GLU A 151 24.70 -14.40 3.63
C GLU A 151 23.39 -13.83 3.05
N LEU A 152 22.22 -14.16 3.63
CA LEU A 152 20.94 -13.70 3.08
C LEU A 152 20.83 -12.17 2.99
N PHE A 153 21.35 -11.44 3.98
CA PHE A 153 21.26 -9.98 4.01
C PHE A 153 22.30 -9.28 3.12
N SER A 154 23.41 -9.96 2.81
CA SER A 154 24.56 -9.41 2.08
C SER A 154 24.71 -9.93 0.65
N SER A 155 24.10 -11.08 0.32
CA SER A 155 24.32 -11.79 -0.94
C SER A 155 23.49 -11.23 -2.08
N ILE A 156 24.21 -10.84 -3.13
CA ILE A 156 23.64 -10.43 -4.41
C ILE A 156 22.87 -11.61 -5.05
N ARG A 157 23.31 -12.86 -4.83
CA ARG A 157 22.69 -14.05 -5.43
C ARG A 157 21.28 -14.30 -4.91
N ARG A 158 21.04 -13.99 -3.63
CA ARG A 158 19.72 -14.11 -2.98
C ARG A 158 18.95 -12.79 -2.93
N THR A 159 19.33 -11.81 -3.74
CA THR A 159 18.62 -10.52 -3.83
C THR A 159 18.12 -10.28 -5.26
N VAL A 160 16.85 -9.94 -5.41
CA VAL A 160 16.28 -9.42 -6.66
C VAL A 160 16.36 -7.89 -6.63
N LYS A 161 17.21 -7.31 -7.50
CA LYS A 161 17.51 -5.87 -7.50
C LYS A 161 16.76 -5.00 -8.51
N ASN A 162 16.35 -5.58 -9.63
CA ASN A 162 15.88 -4.83 -10.79
C ASN A 162 14.38 -5.03 -11.03
N ILE A 163 13.57 -4.97 -9.97
CA ILE A 163 12.11 -5.00 -10.13
C ILE A 163 11.67 -3.64 -10.69
N PRO A 164 10.98 -3.58 -11.85
CA PRO A 164 10.49 -2.31 -12.39
C PRO A 164 9.59 -1.57 -11.40
N LYS A 165 9.58 -0.23 -11.49
CA LYS A 165 8.59 0.55 -10.74
C LYS A 165 7.20 0.22 -11.28
N TYR A 166 6.24 0.00 -10.39
CA TYR A 166 4.88 -0.43 -10.70
C TYR A 166 4.81 -1.70 -11.55
N ALA A 167 5.69 -2.67 -11.28
CA ALA A 167 5.71 -3.92 -12.03
C ALA A 167 4.34 -4.63 -12.02
N PRO A 168 3.90 -5.21 -13.15
CA PRO A 168 2.66 -5.98 -13.20
C PRO A 168 2.79 -7.29 -12.42
N ALA A 169 1.67 -7.92 -12.05
CA ALA A 169 1.68 -9.20 -11.36
C ALA A 169 2.46 -10.28 -12.14
N GLN A 170 2.30 -10.31 -13.46
CA GLN A 170 2.97 -11.28 -14.35
C GLN A 170 4.51 -11.19 -14.28
N PHE A 171 5.07 -9.99 -14.05
CA PHE A 171 6.52 -9.83 -13.91
C PHE A 171 7.09 -10.71 -12.79
N TYR A 172 6.36 -10.84 -11.67
CA TYR A 172 6.77 -11.65 -10.54
C TYR A 172 6.75 -13.14 -10.88
N ILE A 173 5.73 -13.59 -11.61
CA ILE A 173 5.62 -14.98 -12.08
C ILE A 173 6.76 -15.34 -13.03
N ASP A 174 7.09 -14.45 -13.96
CA ASP A 174 8.05 -14.76 -15.02
C ASP A 174 9.51 -14.59 -14.56
N ASN A 175 9.80 -13.61 -13.69
CA ASN A 175 11.17 -13.17 -13.39
C ASN A 175 11.62 -13.45 -11.95
N VAL A 176 10.68 -13.49 -11.01
CA VAL A 176 10.99 -13.59 -9.57
C VAL A 176 10.76 -15.00 -9.06
N LEU A 177 9.61 -15.59 -9.38
CA LEU A 177 9.22 -16.94 -8.97
C LEU A 177 10.23 -18.03 -9.35
N PRO A 178 10.82 -18.07 -10.56
CA PRO A 178 11.82 -19.09 -10.90
C PRO A 178 13.04 -19.05 -9.97
N ARG A 179 13.47 -17.83 -9.58
CA ARG A 179 14.62 -17.62 -8.68
C ARG A 179 14.30 -18.06 -7.25
N ILE A 180 13.07 -17.83 -6.80
CA ILE A 180 12.60 -18.30 -5.49
C ILE A 180 12.57 -19.82 -5.46
N LYS A 181 12.05 -20.47 -6.51
CA LYS A 181 12.04 -21.94 -6.61
C LYS A 181 13.44 -22.54 -6.56
N GLU A 182 14.41 -21.88 -7.19
CA GLU A 182 15.82 -22.29 -7.21
C GLU A 182 16.53 -22.07 -5.86
N LYS A 183 16.42 -20.86 -5.28
CA LYS A 183 17.20 -20.47 -4.08
C LYS A 183 16.47 -20.68 -2.76
N LYS A 184 15.19 -21.03 -2.80
CA LYS A 184 14.23 -21.19 -1.69
C LYS A 184 13.95 -19.94 -0.86
N ILE A 185 14.92 -19.05 -0.66
CA ILE A 185 14.73 -17.78 0.05
C ILE A 185 15.32 -16.64 -0.78
N MET A 186 14.53 -15.60 -1.03
CA MET A 186 14.95 -14.41 -1.78
C MET A 186 14.56 -13.11 -1.08
N ALA A 187 15.50 -12.17 -1.04
CA ALA A 187 15.27 -10.77 -0.68
C ALA A 187 14.80 -9.98 -1.91
N LEU A 188 13.78 -9.14 -1.77
CA LEU A 188 13.41 -8.17 -2.81
C LEU A 188 13.86 -6.77 -2.36
N LYS A 189 14.82 -6.16 -3.08
CA LYS A 189 15.43 -4.89 -2.69
C LYS A 189 15.89 -4.08 -3.90
N PRO A 190 15.54 -2.79 -4.05
CA PRO A 190 14.64 -2.01 -3.19
C PRO A 190 13.17 -2.34 -3.45
N PHE A 191 12.33 -2.33 -2.41
CA PHE A 191 10.92 -2.71 -2.50
C PHE A 191 9.94 -1.55 -2.27
N VAL A 192 10.21 -0.40 -2.89
CA VAL A 192 9.30 0.76 -2.89
C VAL A 192 8.60 0.85 -4.24
N ASP A 193 7.27 0.99 -4.24
CA ASP A 193 6.44 1.09 -5.45
C ASP A 193 6.68 -0.04 -6.46
N ARG A 194 6.95 -1.28 -6.01
CA ARG A 194 7.31 -2.40 -6.89
C ARG A 194 6.15 -3.24 -7.40
N LEU A 195 4.91 -2.91 -7.06
CA LEU A 195 3.71 -3.56 -7.60
C LEU A 195 2.72 -2.50 -8.10
N GLY A 196 2.32 -2.57 -9.37
CA GLY A 196 1.33 -1.68 -9.98
C GLY A 196 -0.10 -1.89 -9.47
N TYR A 197 -1.04 -1.05 -9.90
CA TYR A 197 -2.46 -1.19 -9.56
C TYR A 197 -3.29 -1.73 -10.74
N ASP A 198 -3.04 -1.22 -11.96
CA ASP A 198 -3.91 -1.44 -13.12
C ASP A 198 -3.84 -2.86 -13.70
N ASN A 199 -2.68 -3.51 -13.59
CA ASN A 199 -2.42 -4.85 -14.14
C ASN A 199 -2.31 -5.92 -13.05
N VAL A 200 -3.16 -5.80 -12.02
CA VAL A 200 -3.22 -6.70 -10.87
C VAL A 200 -4.67 -7.15 -10.67
N PRO A 201 -4.94 -8.46 -10.49
CA PRO A 201 -6.30 -8.96 -10.28
C PRO A 201 -7.01 -8.25 -9.13
N GLN A 202 -8.32 -8.02 -9.27
CA GLN A 202 -9.10 -7.24 -8.29
C GLN A 202 -9.01 -7.82 -6.87
N GLU A 203 -9.01 -9.14 -6.72
CA GLU A 203 -8.88 -9.78 -5.39
C GLU A 203 -7.53 -9.51 -4.72
N ILE A 204 -6.46 -9.37 -5.50
CA ILE A 204 -5.14 -8.98 -4.96
C ILE A 204 -5.16 -7.52 -4.50
N ASN A 205 -5.81 -6.64 -5.26
CA ASN A 205 -5.98 -5.25 -4.83
C ASN A 205 -6.87 -5.12 -3.58
N ARG A 206 -7.92 -5.95 -3.45
CA ARG A 206 -8.69 -6.05 -2.19
C ARG A 206 -7.87 -6.59 -1.02
N LEU A 207 -7.01 -7.58 -1.27
CA LEU A 207 -6.06 -8.06 -0.26
C LEU A 207 -5.15 -6.92 0.21
N ARG A 208 -4.62 -6.10 -0.71
CA ARG A 208 -3.82 -4.91 -0.33
C ARG A 208 -4.63 -3.94 0.55
N CYS A 209 -5.89 -3.66 0.20
CA CYS A 209 -6.79 -2.86 1.05
C CYS A 209 -6.91 -3.48 2.45
N ARG A 210 -7.24 -4.76 2.53
CA ARG A 210 -7.39 -5.51 3.79
C ARG A 210 -6.13 -5.45 4.65
N VAL A 211 -4.96 -5.65 4.03
CA VAL A 211 -3.69 -5.57 4.73
C VAL A 211 -3.49 -4.18 5.32
N ASN A 212 -3.72 -3.13 4.52
CA ASN A 212 -3.46 -1.75 4.94
C ASN A 212 -4.37 -1.26 6.08
N TYR A 213 -5.65 -1.64 6.04
CA TYR A 213 -6.67 -1.10 6.95
C TYR A 213 -7.02 -2.02 8.11
N HIS A 214 -6.77 -3.32 8.01
CA HIS A 214 -7.17 -4.29 9.03
C HIS A 214 -6.01 -5.14 9.56
N ALA A 215 -5.09 -5.61 8.70
CA ALA A 215 -4.00 -6.46 9.17
C ALA A 215 -2.88 -5.65 9.84
N LEU A 216 -2.51 -4.50 9.27
CA LEU A 216 -1.52 -3.59 9.84
C LEU A 216 -2.13 -2.74 10.96
N LYS A 217 -2.39 -3.42 12.08
CA LYS A 217 -2.87 -2.79 13.31
C LYS A 217 -1.68 -2.34 14.15
N PHE A 218 -1.75 -1.13 14.70
CA PHE A 218 -0.72 -0.66 15.62
C PHE A 218 -0.78 -1.42 16.94
N LEU A 219 0.31 -1.43 17.68
CA LEU A 219 0.30 -1.95 19.05
C LEU A 219 -0.73 -1.23 19.93
N PRO A 220 -1.39 -1.92 20.87
CA PRO A 220 -2.43 -1.33 21.72
C PRO A 220 -1.99 -0.05 22.44
N GLU A 221 -0.73 0.06 22.87
CA GLU A 221 -0.20 1.23 23.55
C GLU A 221 -0.20 2.47 22.64
N ILE A 222 0.10 2.28 21.34
CA ILE A 222 0.09 3.34 20.34
C ILE A 222 -1.36 3.78 20.05
N GLU A 223 -2.27 2.81 19.86
CA GLU A 223 -3.69 3.10 19.63
C GLU A 223 -4.33 3.83 20.82
N ASN A 224 -4.10 3.34 22.05
CA ASN A 224 -4.61 3.95 23.26
C ASN A 224 -4.10 5.39 23.46
N MET A 225 -2.82 5.63 23.13
CA MET A 225 -2.25 6.98 23.17
C MET A 225 -2.90 7.89 22.13
N ALA A 226 -3.11 7.40 20.91
CA ALA A 226 -3.77 8.15 19.84
C ALA A 226 -5.22 8.50 20.22
N ASP A 227 -5.98 7.54 20.75
CA ASP A 227 -7.36 7.75 21.19
C ASP A 227 -7.46 8.75 22.34
N LEU A 228 -6.52 8.69 23.30
CA LEU A 228 -6.44 9.66 24.39
C LEU A 228 -6.15 11.07 23.86
N LEU A 229 -5.22 11.20 22.91
CA LEU A 229 -4.89 12.49 22.29
C LEU A 229 -6.08 13.07 21.56
N VAL A 230 -6.73 12.28 20.70
CA VAL A 230 -7.92 12.68 19.95
C VAL A 230 -9.00 13.11 20.93
N SER A 231 -9.33 12.27 21.92
CA SER A 231 -10.37 12.56 22.92
C SER A 231 -10.12 13.89 23.65
N ARG A 232 -8.86 14.18 24.02
CA ARG A 232 -8.51 15.47 24.64
C ARG A 232 -8.68 16.66 23.69
N MET A 233 -8.33 16.51 22.42
CA MET A 233 -8.54 17.57 21.41
C MET A 233 -10.04 17.84 21.22
N ARG A 234 -10.86 16.79 21.11
CA ARG A 234 -12.33 16.91 20.97
C ARG A 234 -12.97 17.60 22.17
N ASN A 235 -12.54 17.25 23.39
CA ASN A 235 -13.11 17.82 24.61
C ASN A 235 -12.74 19.30 24.81
N ARG A 236 -11.67 19.79 24.17
CA ARG A 236 -11.24 21.20 24.27
C ARG A 236 -11.95 22.12 23.30
N THR A 237 -12.42 21.62 22.16
CA THR A 237 -13.06 22.47 21.14
C THR A 237 -14.52 22.83 21.48
N GLY A 238 -15.12 22.27 22.54
CA GLY A 238 -16.46 22.64 23.05
C GLY A 238 -17.62 22.47 22.05
N SER A 239 -17.31 22.08 20.82
CA SER A 239 -18.21 21.86 19.70
C SER A 239 -18.44 20.36 19.56
N SER A 240 -19.69 19.99 19.28
CA SER A 240 -20.07 18.60 18.97
C SER A 240 -19.42 18.07 17.69
N ASN A 241 -18.66 18.90 16.94
CA ASN A 241 -17.99 18.52 15.71
C ASN A 241 -16.45 18.68 15.86
N PRO A 242 -15.71 17.60 16.11
CA PRO A 242 -14.28 17.64 16.46
C PRO A 242 -13.32 17.92 15.29
N PHE A 243 -13.84 18.10 14.07
CA PHE A 243 -13.08 18.41 12.86
C PHE A 243 -13.42 19.81 12.30
N MET A 244 -14.16 20.61 13.08
CA MET A 244 -14.40 22.04 12.84
C MET A 244 -13.60 22.87 13.84
#